data_AF-A0A654TCD7-F1
#
_entry.id   AF-A0A654TCD7-F1
#
_cell.length_a   1.000
_cell.length_b   1.000
_cell.length_c   1.000
_cell.angle_alpha   90.00
_cell.angle_beta   90.00
_cell.angle_gamma   90.00
#
_symmetry.space_group_name_H-M   'P 1'
#
loop_
_entity.id
_entity.type
_entity.pdbx_description
1 polymer ?
#
loop_
_entity_poly.entity_id
_entity_poly.type
_entity_poly.pdbx_seq_one_letter_code
_entity_poly.pdbx_strand_id
1 'polypeptide(L)'
;MENNFPLVNLLVNRGPTVPILLDTGSSSLVIPFWKIGWQNLGLPTGFDVVHYGNGVSIVYADVPTTVDFGGGAATTPTSVHVGILPYPRNLDSLVLIASGGAFGPNGNGILGIGPNVGLYAVSGPGNVVTTDLPGQLNEGTLIDIPGGYMQFGPNTGTPITSVTGAPITVLNVQIGGYDPNGGYWSLPSIFDSGGNHGTLPAVILGTGQTTGYAPPGTVISISIHDNQTLLYQYTTTASNSPVVTADPRLNTGLTPFLLGPVYISNNPSGVGTVVFNYPPP
;
A
#
# COMPACT_ATOMS: atom_id res chain seq x y z
N MET A 1 -6.43 -4.50 12.02
CA MET A 1 -5.83 -5.61 11.24
C MET A 1 -6.88 -6.67 10.99
N GLU A 2 -6.98 -7.20 9.77
CA GLU A 2 -7.82 -8.36 9.42
C GLU A 2 -7.08 -9.20 8.38
N ASN A 3 -6.94 -10.51 8.58
CA ASN A 3 -6.26 -11.42 7.62
C ASN A 3 -4.88 -10.92 7.12
N ASN A 4 -4.07 -10.34 8.00
CA ASN A 4 -2.77 -9.72 7.69
C ASN A 4 -2.83 -8.44 6.82
N PHE A 5 -3.94 -7.71 6.88
CA PHE A 5 -4.10 -6.42 6.23
C PHE A 5 -4.42 -5.30 7.23
N PRO A 6 -3.77 -4.12 7.11
CA PRO A 6 -4.09 -2.95 7.91
C PRO A 6 -5.39 -2.32 7.43
N LEU A 7 -6.26 -1.99 8.39
CA LEU A 7 -7.56 -1.40 8.13
C LEU A 7 -7.67 -0.05 8.81
N VAL A 8 -8.27 0.91 8.10
CA VAL A 8 -8.64 2.22 8.62
C VAL A 8 -10.16 2.39 8.53
N ASN A 9 -10.77 2.94 9.57
CA ASN A 9 -12.18 3.31 9.53
C ASN A 9 -12.31 4.69 8.89
N LEU A 10 -13.17 4.79 7.88
CA LEU A 10 -13.55 6.06 7.29
C LEU A 10 -15.03 6.05 6.91
N LEU A 11 -15.59 7.22 6.62
CA LEU A 11 -16.89 7.37 5.99
C LEU A 11 -16.75 8.21 4.72
N VAL A 12 -17.60 7.92 3.74
CA VAL A 12 -17.67 8.65 2.47
C VAL A 12 -19.03 9.30 2.36
N ASN A 13 -19.05 10.61 2.17
CA ASN A 13 -20.25 11.43 2.08
C ASN A 13 -21.26 11.22 3.23
N ARG A 14 -20.81 11.21 4.49
CA ARG A 14 -21.68 10.96 5.66
C ARG A 14 -22.41 9.60 5.60
N GLY A 15 -21.89 8.66 4.83
CA GLY A 15 -22.34 7.28 4.78
C GLY A 15 -21.99 6.51 6.06
N PRO A 16 -22.16 5.17 6.06
CA PRO A 16 -21.73 4.35 7.18
C PRO A 16 -20.21 4.44 7.36
N THR A 17 -19.74 4.24 8.60
CA THR A 17 -18.32 3.97 8.85
C THR A 17 -17.96 2.60 8.30
N VAL A 18 -16.88 2.54 7.52
CA VAL A 18 -16.42 1.33 6.84
C VAL A 18 -14.95 1.10 7.17
N PRO A 19 -14.56 -0.13 7.57
CA PRO A 19 -13.15 -0.49 7.64
C PRO A 19 -12.62 -0.76 6.23
N ILE A 20 -11.63 0.01 5.80
CA ILE A 20 -11.06 0.03 4.45
C ILE A 20 -9.60 -0.44 4.51
N LEU A 21 -9.14 -1.19 3.51
CA LEU A 21 -7.73 -1.56 3.38
C LEU A 21 -6.86 -0.30 3.26
N LEU A 22 -5.86 -0.15 4.12
CA LEU A 22 -4.82 0.87 3.97
C LEU A 22 -3.71 0.35 3.04
N ASP A 23 -3.53 1.00 1.90
CA ASP A 23 -2.66 0.52 0.83
C ASP A 23 -1.67 1.62 0.40
N THR A 24 -0.41 1.48 0.79
CA THR A 24 0.66 2.38 0.34
C THR A 24 1.14 2.06 -1.09
N GLY A 25 0.80 0.91 -1.64
CA GLY A 25 1.19 0.47 -2.98
C GLY A 25 0.29 1.01 -4.10
N SER A 26 -0.82 1.67 -3.77
CA SER A 26 -1.76 2.25 -4.74
C SER A 26 -2.14 3.70 -4.40
N SER A 27 -2.83 4.37 -5.32
CA SER A 27 -3.46 5.68 -5.11
C SER A 27 -4.96 5.57 -5.37
N SER A 28 -5.70 6.59 -4.93
CA SER A 28 -7.16 6.64 -4.88
C SER A 28 -7.82 5.82 -3.78
N LEU A 29 -8.92 6.36 -3.28
CA LEU A 29 -9.93 5.61 -2.55
C LEU A 29 -10.88 4.96 -3.55
N VAL A 30 -10.89 3.63 -3.60
CA VAL A 30 -11.90 2.84 -4.31
C VAL A 30 -12.84 2.20 -3.31
N ILE A 31 -14.13 2.53 -3.41
CA ILE A 31 -15.15 2.08 -2.46
C ILE A 31 -16.41 1.63 -3.21
N PRO A 32 -17.04 0.50 -2.85
CA PRO A 32 -18.26 0.06 -3.52
C PRO A 32 -19.41 1.06 -3.34
N PHE A 33 -20.24 1.22 -4.38
CA PHE A 33 -21.33 2.20 -4.41
C PHE A 33 -22.36 2.03 -3.28
N TRP A 34 -22.51 0.84 -2.72
CA TRP A 34 -23.42 0.59 -1.59
C TRP A 34 -22.84 0.98 -0.21
N LYS A 35 -21.62 1.54 -0.16
CA LYS A 35 -20.93 1.94 1.09
C LYS A 35 -20.70 3.44 1.24
N ILE A 36 -21.28 4.25 0.35
CA ILE A 36 -21.22 5.71 0.43
C ILE A 36 -22.58 6.29 0.84
N GLY A 37 -22.59 7.50 1.38
CA GLY A 37 -23.83 8.28 1.51
C GLY A 37 -24.26 8.85 0.15
N TRP A 38 -25.56 8.81 -0.15
CA TRP A 38 -26.10 9.27 -1.45
C TRP A 38 -26.77 10.65 -1.39
N GLN A 39 -26.99 11.18 -0.19
CA GLN A 39 -27.64 12.48 -0.03
C GLN A 39 -26.70 13.60 -0.49
N ASN A 40 -27.24 14.55 -1.26
CA ASN A 40 -26.53 15.75 -1.72
C ASN A 40 -25.25 15.48 -2.53
N LEU A 41 -25.12 14.30 -3.15
CA LEU A 41 -24.05 14.06 -4.12
C LEU A 41 -24.33 14.81 -5.43
N GLY A 42 -23.27 15.40 -5.99
CA GLY A 42 -23.27 15.86 -7.38
C GLY A 42 -23.26 14.69 -8.36
N LEU A 43 -23.27 15.02 -9.65
CA LEU A 43 -23.08 14.02 -10.70
C LEU A 43 -21.62 13.54 -10.72
N PRO A 44 -21.37 12.27 -11.12
CA PRO A 44 -20.02 11.81 -11.41
C PRO A 44 -19.33 12.68 -12.47
N THR A 45 -18.02 12.87 -12.33
CA THR A 45 -17.19 13.64 -13.26
C THR A 45 -16.50 12.80 -14.31
N GLY A 46 -16.51 11.48 -14.15
CA GLY A 46 -15.82 10.54 -15.03
C GLY A 46 -16.18 9.09 -14.73
N PHE A 47 -15.82 8.21 -15.66
CA PHE A 47 -15.91 6.76 -15.50
C PHE A 47 -14.67 6.15 -16.13
N ASP A 48 -14.08 5.19 -15.44
CA ASP A 48 -12.93 4.43 -15.95
C ASP A 48 -12.88 3.05 -15.26
N VAL A 49 -11.82 2.30 -15.53
CA VAL A 49 -11.53 1.01 -14.93
C VAL A 49 -10.23 1.10 -14.15
N VAL A 50 -10.24 0.63 -12.90
CA VAL A 50 -9.02 0.46 -12.10
C VAL A 50 -8.65 -1.02 -12.00
N HIS A 51 -7.36 -1.29 -11.88
CA HIS A 51 -6.80 -2.64 -11.78
C HIS A 51 -6.05 -2.82 -10.46
N TYR A 52 -6.42 -3.85 -9.70
CA TYR A 52 -5.78 -4.17 -8.43
C TYR A 52 -5.16 -5.57 -8.42
N GLY A 53 -4.00 -5.67 -7.77
CA GLY A 53 -3.31 -6.88 -7.34
C GLY A 53 -3.54 -8.11 -8.23
N ASN A 54 -4.15 -9.15 -7.63
CA ASN A 54 -4.35 -10.52 -8.12
C ASN A 54 -5.22 -10.67 -9.38
N GLY A 55 -5.47 -9.59 -10.13
CA GLY A 55 -6.19 -9.65 -11.39
C GLY A 55 -7.63 -9.15 -11.32
N VAL A 56 -8.03 -8.45 -10.27
CA VAL A 56 -9.37 -7.82 -10.22
C VAL A 56 -9.34 -6.51 -11.00
N SER A 57 -10.35 -6.28 -11.83
CA SER A 57 -10.65 -4.98 -12.44
C SER A 57 -11.98 -4.46 -11.88
N ILE A 58 -12.10 -3.15 -11.73
CA ILE A 58 -13.32 -2.52 -11.20
C ILE A 58 -13.69 -1.35 -12.10
N VAL A 59 -14.89 -1.40 -12.68
CA VAL A 59 -15.51 -0.22 -13.31
C VAL A 59 -15.94 0.72 -12.20
N TYR A 60 -15.53 1.99 -12.27
CA TYR A 60 -15.86 2.99 -11.26
C TYR A 60 -16.37 4.29 -11.90
N ALA A 61 -17.01 5.10 -11.06
CA ALA A 61 -17.36 6.49 -11.32
C ALA A 61 -16.50 7.41 -10.44
N ASP A 62 -15.93 8.47 -11.03
CA ASP A 62 -15.29 9.55 -10.26
C ASP A 62 -16.37 10.42 -9.62
N VAL A 63 -16.46 10.42 -8.31
CA VAL A 63 -17.47 11.19 -7.57
C VAL A 63 -16.77 12.17 -6.63
N PRO A 64 -16.86 13.49 -6.91
CA PRO A 64 -16.40 14.51 -5.98
C PRO A 64 -17.23 14.48 -4.69
N THR A 65 -16.60 14.12 -3.58
CA THR A 65 -17.28 14.01 -2.29
C THR A 65 -16.32 14.10 -1.10
N THR A 66 -16.82 14.08 0.13
CA THR A 66 -15.98 14.14 1.33
C THR A 66 -15.61 12.76 1.84
N VAL A 67 -14.39 12.65 2.37
CA VAL A 67 -13.92 11.49 3.13
C VAL A 67 -13.59 11.96 4.54
N ASP A 68 -14.12 11.28 5.55
CA ASP A 68 -13.89 11.61 6.96
C ASP A 68 -13.33 10.39 7.68
N PHE A 69 -12.13 10.55 8.24
CA PHE A 69 -11.39 9.54 8.98
C PHE A 69 -11.67 9.59 10.50
N GLY A 70 -12.53 10.50 10.94
CA GLY A 70 -12.77 10.81 12.34
C GLY A 70 -11.74 11.79 12.92
N GLY A 71 -11.94 12.19 14.17
CA GLY A 71 -10.97 13.03 14.91
C GLY A 71 -10.72 14.43 14.31
N GLY A 72 -11.60 14.91 13.41
CA GLY A 72 -11.44 16.18 12.70
C GLY A 72 -10.65 16.07 11.38
N ALA A 73 -10.19 14.89 11.00
CA ALA A 73 -9.53 14.62 9.72
C ALA A 73 -10.58 14.33 8.64
N ALA A 74 -11.19 15.38 8.11
CA ALA A 74 -12.14 15.30 7.01
C ALA A 74 -11.67 16.16 5.84
N THR A 75 -11.74 15.61 4.63
CA THR A 75 -11.34 16.32 3.41
C THR A 75 -12.38 17.37 3.02
N THR A 76 -11.95 18.38 2.27
CA THR A 76 -12.87 19.06 1.34
C THR A 76 -13.33 18.07 0.25
N PRO A 77 -14.31 18.41 -0.61
CA PRO A 77 -14.66 17.53 -1.72
C PRO A 77 -13.42 17.11 -2.52
N THR A 78 -13.22 15.80 -2.63
CA THR A 78 -12.09 15.10 -3.25
C THR A 78 -12.61 14.05 -4.22
N SER A 79 -11.80 13.62 -5.19
CA SER A 79 -12.21 12.54 -6.10
C SER A 79 -12.18 11.19 -5.40
N VAL A 80 -13.33 10.52 -5.33
CA VAL A 80 -13.46 9.15 -4.85
C VAL A 80 -13.90 8.26 -6.01
N HIS A 81 -13.20 7.15 -6.21
CA HIS A 81 -13.58 6.14 -7.19
C HIS A 81 -14.70 5.26 -6.61
N VAL A 82 -15.94 5.58 -6.96
CA VAL A 82 -17.11 4.80 -6.55
C VAL A 82 -17.24 3.60 -7.46
N GLY A 83 -16.87 2.43 -6.97
CA GLY A 83 -16.86 1.20 -7.74
C GLY A 83 -18.25 0.62 -7.95
N ILE A 84 -18.53 0.28 -9.21
CA ILE A 84 -19.83 -0.16 -9.71
C ILE A 84 -19.82 -1.66 -9.97
N LEU A 85 -18.82 -2.13 -10.72
CA LEU A 85 -18.77 -3.51 -11.21
C LEU A 85 -17.35 -4.07 -11.16
N PRO A 86 -17.06 -5.00 -10.23
CA PRO A 86 -15.84 -5.78 -10.26
C PRO A 86 -15.94 -6.93 -11.28
N TYR A 87 -14.84 -7.25 -11.96
CA TYR A 87 -14.75 -8.39 -12.85
C TYR A 87 -13.35 -9.02 -12.84
N PRO A 88 -13.25 -10.35 -13.04
CA PRO A 88 -11.98 -11.05 -12.97
C PRO A 88 -11.18 -10.93 -14.27
N ARG A 89 -9.85 -10.89 -14.16
CA ARG A 89 -8.91 -11.03 -15.30
C ARG A 89 -8.29 -12.43 -15.38
N ASN A 90 -8.51 -13.28 -14.37
CA ASN A 90 -8.01 -14.65 -14.30
C ASN A 90 -8.90 -15.50 -13.36
N LEU A 91 -8.63 -16.81 -13.25
CA LEU A 91 -9.46 -17.70 -12.42
C LEU A 91 -9.34 -17.40 -10.92
N ASP A 92 -8.15 -17.02 -10.45
CA ASP A 92 -7.92 -16.69 -9.03
C ASP A 92 -8.74 -15.46 -8.60
N SER A 93 -8.78 -14.42 -9.44
CA SER A 93 -9.62 -13.23 -9.22
C SER A 93 -11.11 -13.55 -9.31
N LEU A 94 -11.54 -14.54 -10.10
CA LEU A 94 -12.94 -14.98 -10.10
C LEU A 94 -13.33 -15.58 -8.75
N VAL A 95 -12.46 -16.44 -8.18
CA VAL A 95 -12.68 -17.00 -6.84
C VAL A 95 -12.70 -15.89 -5.78
N LEU A 96 -11.76 -14.94 -5.85
CA LEU A 96 -11.70 -13.80 -4.94
C LEU A 96 -12.98 -12.94 -4.99
N ILE A 97 -13.50 -12.64 -6.19
CA ILE A 97 -14.75 -11.88 -6.36
C ILE A 97 -15.93 -12.70 -5.80
N ALA A 98 -16.00 -13.99 -6.12
CA ALA A 98 -17.05 -14.87 -5.65
C ALA A 98 -17.06 -15.03 -4.11
N SER A 99 -15.91 -14.90 -3.46
CA SER A 99 -15.78 -14.91 -2.00
C SER A 99 -15.96 -13.52 -1.34
N GLY A 100 -16.36 -12.50 -2.10
CA GLY A 100 -16.62 -11.14 -1.58
C GLY A 100 -15.40 -10.22 -1.50
N GLY A 101 -14.22 -10.65 -1.94
CA GLY A 101 -12.96 -9.88 -1.89
C GLY A 101 -12.75 -8.92 -3.08
N ALA A 102 -13.82 -8.54 -3.76
CA ALA A 102 -13.74 -7.73 -4.99
C ALA A 102 -13.20 -6.31 -4.77
N PHE A 103 -13.37 -5.76 -3.56
CA PHE A 103 -12.95 -4.42 -3.17
C PHE A 103 -11.85 -4.48 -2.11
N GLY A 104 -10.84 -5.31 -2.37
CA GLY A 104 -9.80 -5.62 -1.40
C GLY A 104 -10.15 -6.81 -0.50
N PRO A 105 -9.23 -7.22 0.39
CA PRO A 105 -9.29 -8.48 1.13
C PRO A 105 -10.48 -8.58 2.10
N ASN A 106 -11.03 -7.45 2.52
CA ASN A 106 -12.23 -7.38 3.37
C ASN A 106 -13.50 -6.99 2.59
N GLY A 107 -13.42 -6.83 1.27
CA GLY A 107 -14.57 -6.51 0.41
C GLY A 107 -15.15 -5.11 0.61
N ASN A 108 -14.43 -4.23 1.32
CA ASN A 108 -14.98 -2.98 1.80
C ASN A 108 -14.49 -1.75 1.05
N GLY A 109 -13.34 -1.85 0.37
CA GLY A 109 -12.69 -0.79 -0.37
C GLY A 109 -11.18 -0.77 -0.08
N ILE A 110 -10.48 0.04 -0.87
CA ILE A 110 -9.03 0.21 -0.84
C ILE A 110 -8.74 1.70 -0.75
N LEU A 111 -8.00 2.11 0.28
CA LEU A 111 -7.48 3.46 0.45
C LEU A 111 -6.02 3.47 0.02
N GLY A 112 -5.79 3.83 -1.25
CA GLY A 112 -4.48 4.07 -1.79
C GLY A 112 -3.90 5.39 -1.28
N ILE A 113 -2.81 5.34 -0.51
CA ILE A 113 -2.10 6.52 0.01
C ILE A 113 -0.67 6.69 -0.52
N GLY A 114 -0.28 5.89 -1.52
CA GLY A 114 1.06 5.92 -2.08
C GLY A 114 1.30 7.18 -2.90
N PRO A 115 2.19 8.10 -2.50
CA PRO A 115 2.58 9.21 -3.37
C PRO A 115 3.25 8.65 -4.64
N ASN A 116 2.92 9.16 -5.83
CA ASN A 116 3.59 8.87 -7.12
C ASN A 116 3.40 7.47 -7.70
N VAL A 117 2.54 6.64 -7.11
CA VAL A 117 2.13 5.36 -7.71
C VAL A 117 1.36 5.54 -9.01
N GLY A 118 0.72 6.71 -9.22
CA GLY A 118 0.00 7.06 -10.44
C GLY A 118 0.85 7.08 -11.72
N LEU A 119 2.19 7.15 -11.61
CA LEU A 119 3.09 7.01 -12.76
C LEU A 119 3.19 5.56 -13.27
N TYR A 120 2.80 4.58 -12.46
CA TYR A 120 2.86 3.15 -12.76
C TYR A 120 1.48 2.50 -12.85
N ALA A 121 0.42 3.25 -12.52
CA ALA A 121 -0.96 2.81 -12.67
C ALA A 121 -1.35 2.80 -14.16
N VAL A 122 -1.97 1.71 -14.60
CA VAL A 122 -2.44 1.53 -16.00
C VAL A 122 -3.69 2.37 -16.28
N SER A 123 -4.41 2.75 -15.22
CA SER A 123 -5.49 3.75 -15.21
C SER A 123 -4.93 5.07 -14.65
N GLY A 124 -5.39 6.22 -15.14
CA GLY A 124 -4.78 7.55 -14.91
C GLY A 124 -4.42 7.90 -13.45
N PRO A 125 -3.63 8.97 -13.21
CA PRO A 125 -3.10 9.25 -11.89
C PRO A 125 -4.24 9.42 -10.87
N GLY A 126 -4.42 8.39 -10.03
CA GLY A 126 -5.43 8.39 -8.99
C GLY A 126 -5.12 9.43 -7.92
N ASN A 127 -6.14 10.13 -7.44
CA ASN A 127 -6.00 11.15 -6.40
C ASN A 127 -5.67 10.52 -5.04
N VAL A 128 -4.60 10.98 -4.38
CA VAL A 128 -4.27 10.51 -3.03
C VAL A 128 -5.13 11.29 -2.04
N VAL A 129 -6.25 10.71 -1.57
CA VAL A 129 -7.24 11.40 -0.73
C VAL A 129 -6.64 12.13 0.48
N THR A 130 -5.56 11.60 1.07
CA THR A 130 -4.89 12.23 2.21
C THR A 130 -4.23 13.57 1.87
N THR A 131 -3.96 13.88 0.60
CA THR A 131 -3.44 15.20 0.19
C THR A 131 -4.50 16.29 0.26
N ASP A 132 -5.78 15.93 0.29
CA ASP A 132 -6.92 16.85 0.36
C ASP A 132 -7.41 17.09 1.80
N LEU A 133 -6.67 16.60 2.80
CA LEU A 133 -6.89 16.94 4.19
C LEU A 133 -6.51 18.41 4.47
N PRO A 134 -7.18 19.10 5.41
CA PRO A 134 -6.97 20.51 5.63
C PRO A 134 -5.68 20.80 6.42
N GLY A 135 -5.04 21.93 6.09
CA GLY A 135 -3.89 22.45 6.84
C GLY A 135 -2.74 21.46 6.85
N GLN A 136 -2.12 21.27 8.02
CA GLN A 136 -0.97 20.38 8.16
C GLN A 136 -1.32 18.90 8.04
N LEU A 137 -2.61 18.52 8.11
CA LEU A 137 -3.02 17.12 8.06
C LEU A 137 -2.69 16.46 6.72
N ASN A 138 -2.49 17.24 5.65
CA ASN A 138 -2.10 16.71 4.35
C ASN A 138 -0.59 16.48 4.17
N GLU A 139 0.26 16.77 5.16
CA GLU A 139 1.72 16.64 5.00
C GLU A 139 2.19 15.17 4.86
N GLY A 140 1.40 14.22 5.37
CA GLY A 140 1.67 12.79 5.28
C GLY A 140 0.88 11.97 6.28
N THR A 141 1.27 10.71 6.42
CA THR A 141 0.62 9.73 7.29
C THR A 141 1.67 8.89 8.01
N LEU A 142 1.69 8.94 9.35
CA LEU A 142 2.40 7.98 10.19
C LEU A 142 1.54 6.74 10.37
N ILE A 143 2.09 5.58 10.05
CA ILE A 143 1.45 4.27 10.23
C ILE A 143 2.22 3.53 11.33
N ASP A 144 1.55 3.23 12.44
CA ASP A 144 2.12 2.48 13.55
C ASP A 144 1.22 1.27 13.83
N ILE A 145 1.44 0.18 13.08
CA ILE A 145 0.65 -1.06 13.23
C ILE A 145 0.87 -1.68 14.62
N PRO A 146 2.10 -1.80 15.16
CA PRO A 146 2.32 -2.28 16.52
C PRO A 146 1.65 -1.41 17.59
N GLY A 147 1.66 -0.08 17.39
CA GLY A 147 0.96 0.88 18.25
C GLY A 147 -0.56 0.90 18.05
N GLY A 148 -1.06 0.35 16.95
CA GLY A 148 -2.48 0.23 16.64
C GLY A 148 -3.14 1.54 16.16
N TYR A 149 -2.37 2.49 15.62
CA TYR A 149 -2.91 3.75 15.13
C TYR A 149 -2.27 4.22 13.83
N MET A 150 -2.95 5.18 13.20
CA MET A 150 -2.38 6.02 12.15
C MET A 150 -2.59 7.48 12.53
N GLN A 151 -1.67 8.34 12.10
CA GLN A 151 -1.74 9.77 12.38
C GLN A 151 -1.47 10.56 11.11
N PHE A 152 -2.37 11.48 10.78
CA PHE A 152 -2.20 12.43 9.68
C PHE A 152 -1.37 13.64 10.11
N GLY A 153 -0.68 14.21 9.13
CA GLY A 153 0.07 15.45 9.24
C GLY A 153 1.57 15.24 9.42
N PRO A 154 2.30 16.17 10.07
CA PRO A 154 3.75 16.08 10.19
C PRO A 154 4.21 14.79 10.87
N ASN A 155 5.38 14.27 10.50
CA ASN A 155 5.96 13.10 11.17
C ASN A 155 6.26 13.41 12.64
N THR A 156 5.53 12.77 13.55
CA THR A 156 5.70 12.88 15.01
C THR A 156 6.61 11.82 15.61
N GLY A 157 7.01 10.82 14.83
CA GLY A 157 7.99 9.82 15.26
C GLY A 157 9.42 10.35 15.24
N THR A 158 10.38 9.50 15.62
CA THR A 158 11.81 9.82 15.56
C THR A 158 12.39 9.26 14.25
N PRO A 159 12.69 10.09 13.23
CA PRO A 159 13.23 9.60 11.96
C PRO A 159 14.59 8.92 12.16
N ILE A 160 14.73 7.69 11.69
CA ILE A 160 16.00 6.96 11.71
C ILE A 160 16.62 6.90 10.31
N THR A 161 15.82 6.56 9.31
CA THR A 161 16.24 6.52 7.91
C THR A 161 15.07 6.84 6.99
N SER A 162 15.36 7.23 5.74
CA SER A 162 14.34 7.57 4.77
C SER A 162 14.72 7.13 3.36
N VAL A 163 13.68 6.91 2.55
CA VAL A 163 13.79 6.55 1.15
C VAL A 163 12.97 7.55 0.33
N THR A 164 13.66 8.38 -0.43
CA THR A 164 13.06 9.33 -1.37
C THR A 164 12.66 8.61 -2.66
N GLY A 165 11.66 9.12 -3.37
CA GLY A 165 11.13 8.45 -4.58
C GLY A 165 10.06 7.41 -4.25
N ALA A 166 9.80 7.14 -2.96
CA ALA A 166 8.98 6.04 -2.49
C ALA A 166 7.48 6.40 -2.45
N PRO A 167 6.56 5.41 -2.53
CA PRO A 167 6.73 4.01 -2.19
C PRO A 167 7.30 3.14 -3.32
N ILE A 168 7.33 3.61 -4.57
CA ILE A 168 7.94 2.89 -5.70
C ILE A 168 9.35 3.40 -5.95
N THR A 169 10.35 2.61 -5.59
CA THR A 169 11.76 3.03 -5.65
C THR A 169 12.64 1.85 -6.04
N VAL A 170 13.97 2.03 -6.01
CA VAL A 170 14.92 0.93 -6.16
C VAL A 170 15.50 0.61 -4.79
N LEU A 171 15.43 -0.66 -4.39
CA LEU A 171 16.03 -1.18 -3.16
C LEU A 171 17.08 -2.22 -3.48
N ASN A 172 18.03 -2.39 -2.58
CA ASN A 172 19.01 -3.46 -2.64
C ASN A 172 18.56 -4.61 -1.73
N VAL A 173 18.64 -5.84 -2.25
CA VAL A 173 18.19 -7.05 -1.56
C VAL A 173 19.33 -8.05 -1.45
N GLN A 174 19.52 -8.58 -0.24
CA GLN A 174 20.46 -9.66 0.05
C GLN A 174 19.73 -10.85 0.66
N ILE A 175 20.16 -12.05 0.27
CA ILE A 175 19.69 -13.32 0.82
C ILE A 175 20.83 -13.92 1.65
N GLY A 176 20.52 -14.36 2.87
CA GLY A 176 21.50 -14.92 3.80
C GLY A 176 22.03 -13.95 4.86
N GLY A 177 21.55 -12.71 4.87
CA GLY A 177 21.92 -11.68 5.84
C GLY A 177 22.55 -10.45 5.20
N TYR A 178 22.56 -9.35 5.96
CA TYR A 178 23.12 -8.08 5.52
C TYR A 178 24.65 -8.10 5.62
N ASP A 179 25.31 -7.84 4.49
CA ASP A 179 26.74 -7.55 4.42
C ASP A 179 26.93 -6.33 3.52
N PRO A 180 27.36 -5.17 4.06
CA PRO A 180 27.55 -3.95 3.27
C PRO A 180 28.60 -4.14 2.15
N ASN A 181 29.52 -5.11 2.29
CA ASN A 181 30.51 -5.45 1.27
C ASN A 181 30.11 -6.65 0.40
N GLY A 182 28.98 -7.28 0.70
CA GLY A 182 28.47 -8.46 0.01
C GLY A 182 27.81 -8.11 -1.32
N GLY A 183 27.58 -9.14 -2.16
CA GLY A 183 26.76 -8.99 -3.36
C GLY A 183 25.31 -8.69 -3.00
N TYR A 184 24.64 -7.90 -3.82
CA TYR A 184 23.22 -7.55 -3.66
C TYR A 184 22.52 -7.51 -5.02
N TRP A 185 21.20 -7.63 -4.99
CA TRP A 185 20.34 -7.42 -6.15
C TRP A 185 19.66 -6.07 -6.05
N SER A 186 19.84 -5.23 -7.05
CA SER A 186 19.13 -3.96 -7.17
C SER A 186 17.81 -4.19 -7.89
N LEU A 187 16.69 -3.96 -7.19
CA LEU A 187 15.36 -4.30 -7.67
C LEU A 187 14.44 -3.07 -7.64
N PRO A 188 13.66 -2.83 -8.72
CA PRO A 188 12.49 -1.98 -8.59
C PRO A 188 11.57 -2.58 -7.53
N SER A 189 11.10 -1.75 -6.61
CA SER A 189 10.52 -2.17 -5.35
C SER A 189 9.33 -1.30 -4.98
N ILE A 190 8.37 -1.87 -4.26
CA ILE A 190 7.24 -1.13 -3.69
C ILE A 190 7.11 -1.36 -2.18
N PHE A 191 7.01 -0.26 -1.44
CA PHE A 191 6.55 -0.24 -0.05
C PHE A 191 5.03 -0.33 -0.02
N ASP A 192 4.49 -1.52 0.26
CA ASP A 192 3.08 -1.84 0.02
C ASP A 192 2.44 -2.52 1.24
N SER A 193 1.79 -1.71 2.08
CA SER A 193 1.00 -2.20 3.21
C SER A 193 -0.22 -3.03 2.80
N GLY A 194 -0.68 -2.91 1.54
CA GLY A 194 -1.70 -3.75 0.93
C GLY A 194 -1.16 -5.05 0.34
N GLY A 195 0.16 -5.25 0.34
CA GLY A 195 0.84 -6.38 -0.31
C GLY A 195 0.87 -7.69 0.49
N ASN A 196 0.18 -7.76 1.65
CA ASN A 196 0.16 -8.92 2.54
C ASN A 196 1.59 -9.35 2.96
N HIS A 197 2.04 -10.55 2.60
CA HIS A 197 3.40 -11.04 2.89
C HIS A 197 4.47 -10.53 1.90
N GLY A 198 4.06 -9.79 0.88
CA GLY A 198 4.95 -9.31 -0.17
C GLY A 198 5.30 -10.39 -1.20
N THR A 199 6.13 -10.00 -2.17
CA THR A 199 6.60 -10.87 -3.26
C THR A 199 8.09 -10.72 -3.48
N LEU A 200 8.76 -11.83 -3.76
CA LEU A 200 10.20 -11.91 -3.99
C LEU A 200 10.48 -12.41 -5.42
N PRO A 201 11.28 -11.71 -6.23
CA PRO A 201 11.66 -12.21 -7.55
C PRO A 201 12.41 -13.55 -7.44
N ALA A 202 11.98 -14.54 -8.23
CA ALA A 202 12.55 -15.89 -8.23
C ALA A 202 14.07 -15.91 -8.45
N VAL A 203 14.56 -15.00 -9.29
CA VAL A 203 15.97 -14.90 -9.67
C VAL A 203 16.89 -14.64 -8.48
N ILE A 204 16.42 -13.92 -7.45
CA ILE A 204 17.26 -13.54 -6.31
C ILE A 204 17.33 -14.61 -5.24
N LEU A 205 16.35 -15.52 -5.20
CA LEU A 205 16.31 -16.59 -4.21
C LEU A 205 17.37 -17.67 -4.49
N GLY A 206 17.76 -17.85 -5.75
CA GLY A 206 18.84 -18.77 -6.15
C GLY A 206 18.56 -20.26 -5.95
N THR A 207 17.32 -20.63 -5.58
CA THR A 207 16.91 -22.03 -5.31
C THR A 207 16.27 -22.72 -6.52
N GLY A 208 16.03 -21.99 -7.61
CA GLY A 208 15.27 -22.47 -8.78
C GLY A 208 13.75 -22.46 -8.58
N GLN A 209 13.26 -22.04 -7.41
CA GLN A 209 11.83 -21.88 -7.15
C GLN A 209 11.27 -20.68 -7.92
N THR A 210 10.14 -20.86 -8.60
CA THR A 210 9.48 -19.80 -9.40
C THR A 210 8.08 -19.44 -8.91
N THR A 211 7.50 -20.21 -7.99
CA THR A 211 6.15 -20.03 -7.44
C THR A 211 6.09 -20.48 -5.98
N GLY A 212 5.05 -20.10 -5.24
CA GLY A 212 4.85 -20.48 -3.84
C GLY A 212 5.62 -19.59 -2.88
N TYR A 213 5.62 -19.90 -1.59
CA TYR A 213 6.28 -19.08 -0.57
C TYR A 213 7.77 -19.33 -0.48
N ALA A 214 8.56 -18.29 -0.20
CA ALA A 214 9.98 -18.44 0.10
C ALA A 214 10.18 -19.43 1.26
N PRO A 215 11.21 -20.29 1.24
CA PRO A 215 11.41 -21.29 2.29
C PRO A 215 11.56 -20.64 3.67
N PRO A 216 10.90 -21.15 4.73
CA PRO A 216 11.15 -20.71 6.10
C PRO A 216 12.63 -20.80 6.48
N GLY A 217 13.13 -19.84 7.25
CA GLY A 217 14.53 -19.74 7.64
C GLY A 217 15.41 -18.95 6.66
N THR A 218 14.84 -18.45 5.57
CA THR A 218 15.54 -17.57 4.63
C THR A 218 15.69 -16.18 5.27
N VAL A 219 16.93 -15.71 5.42
CA VAL A 219 17.21 -14.35 5.90
C VAL A 219 17.18 -13.40 4.71
N ILE A 220 16.31 -12.38 4.79
CA ILE A 220 16.13 -11.38 3.74
C ILE A 220 16.46 -10.01 4.32
N SER A 221 17.38 -9.31 3.68
CA SER A 221 17.86 -7.99 4.10
C SER A 221 17.57 -6.98 3.01
N ILE A 222 16.96 -5.85 3.41
CA ILE A 222 16.53 -4.78 2.51
C ILE A 222 17.26 -3.51 2.91
N SER A 223 18.05 -2.96 1.99
CA SER A 223 18.80 -1.72 2.16
C SER A 223 18.41 -0.69 1.09
N ILE A 224 18.75 0.58 1.33
CA ILE A 224 18.62 1.60 0.29
C ILE A 224 19.60 1.32 -0.85
N HIS A 225 19.41 1.98 -1.99
CA HIS A 225 20.19 1.72 -3.21
C HIS A 225 21.70 2.02 -3.09
N ASP A 226 22.18 2.51 -1.93
CA ASP A 226 23.61 2.64 -1.63
C ASP A 226 24.27 1.34 -1.12
N ASN A 227 23.48 0.33 -0.73
CA ASN A 227 23.90 -0.89 -0.02
C ASN A 227 24.66 -0.67 1.30
N GLN A 228 24.69 0.55 1.82
CA GLN A 228 25.39 0.94 3.04
C GLN A 228 24.41 1.16 4.19
N THR A 229 23.15 1.49 3.88
CA THR A 229 22.12 1.76 4.87
C THR A 229 21.05 0.66 4.85
N LEU A 230 21.13 -0.26 5.81
CA LEU A 230 20.09 -1.26 6.06
C LEU A 230 18.79 -0.55 6.48
N LEU A 231 17.67 -0.94 5.89
CA LEU A 231 16.33 -0.51 6.31
C LEU A 231 15.75 -1.50 7.32
N TYR A 232 15.73 -2.78 6.95
CA TYR A 232 15.30 -3.86 7.82
C TYR A 232 15.81 -5.22 7.34
N GLN A 233 15.83 -6.17 8.25
CA GLN A 233 16.12 -7.58 7.98
C GLN A 233 15.08 -8.44 8.70
N TYR A 234 14.73 -9.58 8.10
CA TYR A 234 13.86 -10.55 8.74
C TYR A 234 14.20 -11.97 8.28
N THR A 235 13.80 -12.94 9.10
CA THR A 235 13.88 -14.36 8.74
C THR A 235 12.48 -14.84 8.42
N THR A 236 12.31 -15.45 7.24
CA THR A 236 11.03 -16.01 6.81
C THR A 236 10.57 -17.12 7.75
N THR A 237 9.26 -17.26 7.91
CA THR A 237 8.65 -18.33 8.73
C THR A 237 7.53 -19.01 7.95
N ALA A 238 7.03 -20.13 8.46
CA ALA A 238 5.88 -20.83 7.85
C ALA A 238 4.62 -19.94 7.72
N SER A 239 4.49 -18.90 8.55
CA SER A 239 3.35 -17.98 8.55
C SER A 239 3.69 -16.57 8.06
N ASN A 240 4.97 -16.27 7.78
CA ASN A 240 5.39 -14.98 7.26
C ASN A 240 6.55 -15.16 6.28
N SER A 241 6.20 -15.39 5.02
CA SER A 241 7.13 -15.55 3.91
C SER A 241 6.57 -14.85 2.68
N PRO A 242 7.38 -14.13 1.90
CA PRO A 242 6.92 -13.54 0.64
C PRO A 242 6.62 -14.64 -0.39
N VAL A 243 5.73 -14.35 -1.32
CA VAL A 243 5.46 -15.22 -2.47
C VAL A 243 6.56 -15.05 -3.51
N VAL A 244 7.19 -16.14 -3.92
CA VAL A 244 8.16 -16.17 -5.00
C VAL A 244 7.43 -16.03 -6.34
N THR A 245 7.87 -15.08 -7.16
CA THR A 245 7.23 -14.72 -8.43
C THR A 245 8.25 -14.53 -9.55
N ALA A 246 7.81 -14.67 -10.80
CA ALA A 246 8.59 -14.30 -11.98
C ALA A 246 8.63 -12.79 -12.23
N ASP A 247 7.80 -11.99 -11.54
CA ASP A 247 7.86 -10.54 -11.59
C ASP A 247 9.23 -10.06 -11.07
N PRO A 248 9.97 -9.21 -11.82
CA PRO A 248 11.27 -8.72 -11.38
C PRO A 248 11.19 -7.72 -10.22
N ARG A 249 9.98 -7.29 -9.82
CA ARG A 249 9.79 -6.30 -8.76
C ARG A 249 9.68 -6.95 -7.39
N LEU A 250 10.29 -6.32 -6.40
CA LEU A 250 10.06 -6.62 -5.00
C LEU A 250 8.76 -5.94 -4.55
N ASN A 251 7.88 -6.68 -3.88
CA ASN A 251 6.84 -6.11 -3.04
C ASN A 251 7.20 -6.42 -1.59
N THR A 252 7.40 -5.38 -0.78
CA THR A 252 7.82 -5.54 0.63
C THR A 252 6.72 -6.15 1.51
N GLY A 253 5.47 -6.05 1.08
CA GLY A 253 4.30 -6.37 1.87
C GLY A 253 4.24 -5.56 3.16
N LEU A 254 3.58 -6.16 4.15
CA LEU A 254 3.38 -5.54 5.45
C LEU A 254 4.62 -5.58 6.35
N THR A 255 5.64 -6.37 6.00
CA THR A 255 6.81 -6.62 6.85
C THR A 255 7.44 -5.35 7.44
N PRO A 256 7.81 -4.31 6.68
CA PRO A 256 8.37 -3.09 7.27
C PRO A 256 7.40 -2.41 8.25
N PHE A 257 6.10 -2.40 7.96
CA PHE A 257 5.09 -1.77 8.82
C PHE A 257 4.80 -2.57 10.10
N LEU A 258 5.11 -3.86 10.14
CA LEU A 258 5.00 -4.70 11.34
C LEU A 258 6.19 -4.54 12.30
N LEU A 259 7.34 -4.09 11.80
CA LEU A 259 8.55 -3.93 12.60
C LEU A 259 8.55 -2.64 13.43
N GLY A 260 7.82 -1.61 13.00
CA GLY A 260 7.69 -0.37 13.73
C GLY A 260 7.00 0.74 12.93
N PRO A 261 7.00 1.98 13.46
CA PRO A 261 6.29 3.08 12.84
C PRO A 261 6.96 3.54 11.53
N VAL A 262 6.17 3.68 10.47
CA VAL A 262 6.60 4.13 9.14
C VAL A 262 5.78 5.35 8.73
N TYR A 263 6.44 6.42 8.33
CA TYR A 263 5.79 7.64 7.84
C TYR A 263 5.85 7.74 6.32
N ILE A 264 4.70 8.00 5.71
CA ILE A 264 4.54 8.24 4.27
C ILE A 264 4.32 9.73 4.06
N SER A 265 5.28 10.41 3.43
CA SER A 265 5.19 11.83 3.14
C SER A 265 4.40 12.09 1.85
N ASN A 266 3.47 13.03 1.90
CA ASN A 266 2.73 13.54 0.74
C ASN A 266 3.51 14.62 -0.05
N ASN A 267 4.83 14.73 0.14
CA ASN A 267 5.67 15.85 -0.32
C ASN A 267 5.21 16.47 -1.65
N PRO A 268 4.93 17.80 -1.69
CA PRO A 268 4.29 18.47 -2.82
C PRO A 268 5.11 18.46 -4.12
N SER A 269 6.38 18.04 -4.07
CA SER A 269 7.19 17.82 -5.28
C SER A 269 6.79 16.58 -6.09
N GLY A 270 5.88 15.73 -5.58
CA GLY A 270 5.51 14.50 -6.26
C GLY A 270 6.66 13.48 -6.33
N VAL A 271 7.59 13.54 -5.37
CA VAL A 271 8.71 12.58 -5.27
C VAL A 271 8.50 11.59 -4.13
N GLY A 272 7.63 11.88 -3.15
CA GLY A 272 7.25 10.92 -2.10
C GLY A 272 8.44 10.49 -1.22
N THR A 273 8.18 10.21 0.04
CA THR A 273 9.24 9.75 0.95
C THR A 273 8.66 8.79 1.97
N VAL A 274 9.29 7.63 2.11
CA VAL A 274 9.02 6.69 3.20
C VAL A 274 10.08 6.92 4.27
N VAL A 275 9.67 7.14 5.51
CA VAL A 275 10.58 7.37 6.65
C VAL A 275 10.34 6.27 7.68
N PHE A 276 11.41 5.60 8.08
CA PHE A 276 11.41 4.60 9.12
C PHE A 276 11.70 5.28 10.45
N ASN A 277 10.79 5.18 11.40
CA ASN A 277 10.94 5.77 12.73
C ASN A 277 11.43 4.74 13.76
N TYR A 278 12.11 3.69 13.30
CA TYR A 278 12.68 2.63 14.11
C TYR A 278 14.03 2.18 13.51
N PRO A 279 14.99 1.75 14.35
CA PRO A 279 16.27 1.24 13.86
C PRO A 279 16.09 -0.15 13.22
N PRO A 280 16.93 -0.52 12.25
CA PRO A 280 16.93 -1.88 11.70
C PRO A 280 17.09 -2.92 12.82
N PRO A 281 16.23 -3.96 12.89
CA PRO A 281 16.31 -5.01 13.90
C PRO A 281 17.45 -6.00 13.69
#